data_AF-L8INY6-F1
#
_entry.id   AF-L8INY6-F1
#
_cell.length_a   1.000
_cell.length_b   1.000
_cell.length_c   1.000
_cell.angle_alpha   90.00
_cell.angle_beta   90.00
_cell.angle_gamma   90.00
#
_symmetry.space_group_name_H-M   'P 1'
#
loop_
_entity.id
_entity.type
_entity.pdbx_description
1 polymer ?
#
loop_
_entity_poly.entity_id
_entity_poly.type
_entity_poly.pdbx_seq_one_letter_code
_entity_poly.pdbx_strand_id
1 'polypeptide(L)'
;SSCCVPICCSQSSCCIPVCCSQSNCCKPCCSQSSCCIPVCCSQSNCCKPCCSQSSCCIPVCCSQSNCCKPCCSQSSCCIPVCCSQSNCCKPCCSQSSCCIPVCCSQSNCCKPCCSQSSCCIPVCCSQSNCCKPCCSQSSCCIPVCCSQSNCCKPCCSQSSCCIPVCCSQSNCCKPCCSQSSCCIPVCCSQSNCCKPCCSQSSCCIPVCCSQSNCCKPCCSQSSCCIPVCCSQSNCCKPCCSQSSCCIPVCCSQSNCCKPCCSQSSCCIPVCCSQSNCCKPCCSQSSCCVPVCCQRKI
;
A
#
# COMPACT_ATOMS: atom_id res chain seq x y z
N SER A 1 -4.46 -1.01 38.93
CA SER A 1 -3.69 -0.25 37.91
C SER A 1 -2.27 -0.77 37.89
N SER A 2 -2.05 -1.90 37.22
CA SER A 2 -0.79 -2.65 37.29
C SER A 2 -0.07 -2.52 35.95
N CYS A 3 1.08 -1.86 35.92
CA CYS A 3 2.01 -2.01 34.80
C CYS A 3 2.62 -3.40 34.93
N CYS A 4 2.49 -4.26 33.91
CA CYS A 4 3.22 -5.52 33.90
C CYS A 4 4.72 -5.20 33.91
N VAL A 5 5.48 -5.87 34.77
CA VAL A 5 6.95 -5.75 34.79
C VAL A 5 7.47 -6.11 33.40
N PRO A 6 8.27 -5.24 32.75
CA PRO A 6 8.85 -5.56 31.46
C PRO A 6 9.78 -6.77 31.63
N ILE A 7 9.42 -7.89 31.00
CA ILE A 7 10.33 -9.03 30.89
C ILE A 7 11.31 -8.70 29.76
N CYS A 8 12.56 -8.47 30.14
CA CYS A 8 13.67 -8.20 29.25
C CYS A 8 14.57 -9.44 29.16
N CYS A 9 14.72 -10.01 27.97
CA CYS A 9 15.70 -11.08 27.73
C CYS A 9 16.88 -10.50 26.94
N SER A 10 18.06 -10.49 27.57
CA SER A 10 19.26 -9.85 26.98
C SER A 10 19.93 -10.73 25.92
N GLN A 11 20.12 -12.04 26.20
CA GLN A 11 20.72 -12.99 25.27
C GLN A 11 20.16 -14.40 25.51
N SER A 12 19.62 -15.04 24.48
CA SER A 12 19.35 -16.49 24.50
C SER A 12 19.26 -17.04 23.08
N SER A 13 19.28 -18.37 22.92
CA SER A 13 18.94 -19.00 21.65
C SER A 13 17.48 -18.71 21.27
N CYS A 14 16.53 -18.88 22.19
CA CYS A 14 15.10 -18.60 21.96
C CYS A 14 14.51 -17.74 23.08
N CYS A 15 14.08 -16.51 22.76
CA CYS A 15 13.49 -15.57 23.72
C CYS A 15 11.96 -15.46 23.53
N ILE A 16 11.19 -15.84 24.55
CA ILE A 16 9.73 -15.67 24.59
C ILE A 16 9.32 -14.91 25.86
N PRO A 17 9.52 -13.58 25.92
CA PRO A 17 9.00 -12.78 27.03
C PRO A 17 7.47 -12.60 26.88
N VAL A 18 6.72 -12.95 27.94
CA VAL A 18 5.25 -12.89 27.99
C VAL A 18 4.79 -12.04 29.18
N CYS A 19 3.87 -11.10 28.99
CA CYS A 19 3.31 -10.30 30.09
C CYS A 19 1.99 -10.90 30.68
N CYS A 20 1.29 -10.25 31.62
CA CYS A 20 0.02 -10.70 32.26
C CYS A 20 -1.30 -10.21 31.61
N SER A 21 -2.41 -10.93 31.82
CA SER A 21 -3.75 -10.84 31.18
C SER A 21 -4.36 -9.46 30.90
N GLN A 22 -4.14 -8.47 31.76
CA GLN A 22 -4.62 -7.08 31.60
C GLN A 22 -3.55 -6.09 32.06
N SER A 23 -3.31 -5.05 31.26
CA SER A 23 -2.35 -4.01 31.65
C SER A 23 -2.68 -2.63 31.06
N ASN A 24 -2.20 -1.58 31.73
CA ASN A 24 -2.18 -0.25 31.11
C ASN A 24 -1.10 -0.14 30.04
N CYS A 25 0.03 -0.83 30.21
CA CYS A 25 1.09 -0.87 29.21
C CYS A 25 1.87 -2.19 29.26
N CYS A 26 2.09 -2.80 28.10
CA CYS A 26 2.95 -3.98 27.90
C CYS A 26 4.11 -3.63 26.96
N LYS A 27 5.35 -3.87 27.42
CA LYS A 27 6.59 -3.64 26.64
C LYS A 27 7.60 -4.78 26.85
N PRO A 28 7.26 -6.04 26.50
CA PRO A 28 8.25 -7.10 26.50
C PRO A 28 9.33 -6.79 25.46
N CYS A 29 10.59 -6.98 25.82
CA CYS A 29 11.71 -6.61 24.97
C CYS A 29 12.78 -7.70 24.93
N CYS A 30 13.34 -7.92 23.75
CA CYS A 30 14.49 -8.79 23.59
C CYS A 30 15.61 -8.08 22.83
N SER A 31 16.82 -8.13 23.38
CA SER A 31 17.98 -7.47 22.79
C SER A 31 18.63 -8.33 21.70
N GLN A 32 18.91 -9.61 21.98
CA GLN A 32 19.56 -10.50 21.02
C GLN A 32 19.08 -11.95 21.19
N SER A 33 18.67 -12.60 20.10
CA SER A 33 18.47 -14.06 20.05
C SER A 33 18.56 -14.62 18.64
N SER A 34 18.58 -15.94 18.47
CA SER A 34 18.35 -16.51 17.12
C SER A 34 16.86 -16.47 16.76
N CYS A 35 15.96 -16.70 17.72
CA CYS A 35 14.51 -16.61 17.56
C CYS A 35 13.83 -15.78 18.67
N CYS A 36 13.17 -14.68 18.29
CA CYS A 36 12.50 -13.74 19.20
C CYS A 36 10.99 -13.72 19.00
N ILE A 37 10.22 -14.06 20.04
CA ILE A 37 8.75 -13.95 20.04
C ILE A 37 8.29 -13.20 21.31
N PRO A 38 8.44 -11.87 21.39
CA PRO A 38 7.88 -11.11 22.49
C PRO A 38 6.35 -11.01 22.36
N VAL A 39 5.62 -11.46 23.38
CA VAL A 39 4.15 -11.59 23.36
C VAL A 39 3.52 -10.69 24.45
N CYS A 40 2.57 -9.85 24.05
CA CYS A 40 1.71 -9.08 24.97
C CYS A 40 0.39 -9.81 25.27
N CYS A 41 -0.47 -9.28 26.15
CA CYS A 41 -1.59 -10.01 26.81
C CYS A 41 -2.97 -9.47 26.50
N SER A 42 -4.01 -10.30 26.73
CA SER A 42 -5.36 -10.23 26.14
C SER A 42 -5.94 -8.82 25.94
N GLN A 43 -5.76 -7.91 26.90
CA GLN A 43 -6.20 -6.52 26.79
C GLN A 43 -5.12 -5.54 27.30
N SER A 44 -4.88 -4.48 26.53
CA SER A 44 -4.09 -3.34 27.05
C SER A 44 -4.45 -1.98 26.44
N ASN A 45 -4.13 -0.91 27.16
CA ASN A 45 -4.18 0.43 26.57
C ASN A 45 -3.02 0.65 25.57
N CYS A 46 -1.84 0.06 25.82
CA CYS A 46 -0.70 0.19 24.92
C CYS A 46 0.21 -1.07 24.91
N CYS A 47 0.32 -1.71 23.76
CA CYS A 47 1.23 -2.83 23.49
C CYS A 47 2.39 -2.39 22.59
N LYS A 48 3.64 -2.56 23.06
CA LYS A 48 4.87 -2.28 22.29
C LYS A 48 5.91 -3.38 22.50
N PRO A 49 5.67 -4.62 22.05
CA PRO A 49 6.69 -5.65 22.07
C PRO A 49 7.85 -5.25 21.14
N CYS A 50 9.09 -5.39 21.62
CA CYS A 50 10.28 -4.94 20.91
C CYS A 50 11.33 -6.03 20.75
N CYS A 51 11.99 -6.06 19.60
CA CYS A 51 13.16 -6.90 19.37
C CYS A 51 14.25 -6.12 18.65
N SER A 52 15.45 -6.07 19.22
CA SER A 52 16.55 -5.32 18.62
C SER A 52 17.25 -6.13 17.53
N GLN A 53 17.69 -7.36 17.81
CA GLN A 53 18.38 -8.19 16.83
C GLN A 53 17.98 -9.66 16.93
N SER A 54 17.56 -10.26 15.82
CA SER A 54 17.33 -11.71 15.77
C SER A 54 17.35 -12.28 14.36
N SER A 55 17.71 -13.55 14.16
CA SER A 55 17.57 -14.18 12.85
C SER A 55 16.09 -14.24 12.42
N CYS A 56 15.20 -14.62 13.34
CA CYS A 56 13.75 -14.63 13.13
C CYS A 56 13.04 -13.85 14.25
N CYS A 57 12.19 -12.88 13.86
CA CYS A 57 11.49 -12.01 14.79
C CYS A 57 9.98 -11.99 14.55
N ILE A 58 9.20 -12.35 15.58
CA ILE A 58 7.73 -12.31 15.54
C ILE A 58 7.22 -11.62 16.81
N PRO A 59 7.27 -10.28 16.89
CA PRO A 59 6.70 -9.55 18.01
C PRO A 59 5.17 -9.52 17.87
N VAL A 60 4.48 -10.09 18.86
CA VAL A 60 3.02 -10.27 18.84
C VAL A 60 2.36 -9.41 19.91
N CYS A 61 1.40 -8.57 19.51
CA CYS A 61 0.54 -7.85 20.46
C CYS A 61 -0.57 -8.79 20.99
N CYS A 62 -1.65 -8.29 21.60
CA CYS A 62 -2.76 -9.16 22.03
C CYS A 62 -4.15 -8.69 21.61
N SER A 63 -5.16 -9.56 21.77
CA SER A 63 -6.52 -9.53 21.20
C SER A 63 -7.16 -8.14 21.07
N GLN A 64 -7.06 -7.28 22.10
CA GLN A 64 -7.60 -5.93 22.05
C GLN A 64 -6.60 -4.90 22.59
N SER A 65 -6.43 -3.80 21.85
CA SER A 65 -5.74 -2.64 22.41
C SER A 65 -6.17 -1.28 21.86
N ASN A 66 -5.93 -0.22 22.62
CA ASN A 66 -6.04 1.14 22.07
C ASN A 66 -4.87 1.45 21.12
N CYS A 67 -3.66 0.95 21.41
CA CYS A 67 -2.49 1.16 20.56
C CYS A 67 -1.54 -0.06 20.53
N CYS A 68 -1.37 -0.64 19.33
CA CYS A 68 -0.41 -1.71 19.03
C CYS A 68 0.76 -1.15 18.20
N LYS A 69 1.99 -1.27 18.70
CA LYS A 69 3.22 -0.90 17.97
C LYS A 69 4.32 -1.95 18.18
N PRO A 70 4.15 -3.18 17.67
CA PRO A 70 5.22 -4.16 17.68
C PRO A 70 6.37 -3.66 16.77
N CYS A 71 7.61 -3.78 17.25
CA CYS A 71 8.77 -3.31 16.51
C CYS A 71 9.91 -4.33 16.46
N CYS A 72 10.60 -4.34 15.33
CA CYS A 72 11.85 -5.08 15.15
C CYS A 72 12.88 -4.18 14.46
N SER A 73 14.07 -4.07 15.05
CA SER A 73 15.13 -3.22 14.48
C SER A 73 15.88 -3.95 13.38
N GLN A 74 16.38 -5.16 13.63
CA GLN A 74 17.12 -5.95 12.64
C GLN A 74 16.78 -7.44 12.70
N SER A 75 16.42 -8.02 11.55
CA SER A 75 16.26 -9.48 11.44
C SER A 75 16.41 -10.03 10.03
N SER A 76 16.72 -11.31 9.88
CA SER A 76 16.67 -11.94 8.54
C SER A 76 15.22 -12.08 8.08
N CYS A 77 14.33 -12.49 8.99
CA CYS A 77 12.88 -12.56 8.77
C CYS A 77 12.12 -11.84 9.89
N CYS A 78 11.25 -10.90 9.51
CA CYS A 78 10.49 -10.08 10.42
C CYS A 78 8.98 -10.15 10.15
N ILE A 79 8.21 -10.58 11.15
CA ILE A 79 6.74 -10.63 11.08
C ILE A 79 6.15 -9.99 12.34
N PRO A 80 6.13 -8.65 12.43
CA PRO A 80 5.49 -7.98 13.55
C PRO A 80 3.96 -8.06 13.39
N VAL A 81 3.30 -8.68 14.36
CA VAL A 81 1.86 -9.00 14.32
C VAL A 81 1.09 -8.17 15.35
N CYS A 82 0.06 -7.47 14.87
CA CYS A 82 -0.97 -6.86 15.70
C CYS A 82 -2.25 -7.73 15.71
N CYS A 83 -3.03 -7.71 16.80
CA CYS A 83 -4.14 -8.67 17.03
C CYS A 83 -5.55 -8.16 16.75
N SER A 84 -6.50 -9.06 16.50
CA SER A 84 -7.96 -8.89 16.31
C SER A 84 -8.51 -7.46 16.22
N GLN A 85 -8.47 -6.64 17.30
CA GLN A 85 -9.02 -5.28 17.30
C GLN A 85 -8.06 -4.24 17.89
N SER A 86 -7.88 -3.10 17.21
CA SER A 86 -7.30 -1.93 17.87
C SER A 86 -7.67 -0.58 17.24
N ASN A 87 -7.62 0.48 18.05
CA ASN A 87 -7.81 1.83 17.54
C ASN A 87 -6.64 2.26 16.62
N CYS A 88 -5.41 1.87 16.95
CA CYS A 88 -4.24 2.21 16.17
C CYS A 88 -3.22 1.05 16.09
N CYS A 89 -2.99 0.52 14.89
CA CYS A 89 -1.93 -0.45 14.59
C CYS A 89 -0.78 0.23 13.84
N LYS A 90 0.45 0.12 14.36
CA LYS A 90 1.67 0.55 13.67
C LYS A 90 2.79 -0.47 13.86
N PRO A 91 2.67 -1.67 13.30
CA PRO A 91 3.78 -2.61 13.27
C PRO A 91 4.91 -2.02 12.44
N CYS A 92 6.15 -2.10 12.93
CA CYS A 92 7.31 -1.57 12.21
C CYS A 92 8.50 -2.52 12.19
N CYS A 93 9.23 -2.47 11.07
CA CYS A 93 10.52 -3.12 10.92
C CYS A 93 11.52 -2.14 10.30
N SER A 94 12.69 -1.99 10.90
CA SER A 94 13.71 -1.08 10.36
C SER A 94 14.50 -1.75 9.24
N GLN A 95 15.07 -2.93 9.48
CA GLN A 95 15.87 -3.65 8.49
C GLN A 95 15.58 -5.15 8.51
N SER A 96 15.28 -5.74 7.35
CA SER A 96 15.22 -7.20 7.21
C SER A 96 15.41 -7.72 5.80
N SER A 97 15.81 -8.99 5.63
CA SER A 97 15.81 -9.60 4.29
C SER A 97 14.38 -9.82 3.80
N CYS A 98 13.50 -10.29 4.69
CA CYS A 98 12.06 -10.44 4.44
C CYS A 98 11.24 -9.77 5.55
N CYS A 99 10.33 -8.87 5.15
CA CYS A 99 9.49 -8.12 6.08
C CYS A 99 8.01 -8.27 5.74
N ILE A 100 7.23 -8.80 6.69
CA ILE A 100 5.78 -8.94 6.57
C ILE A 100 5.11 -8.36 7.82
N PRO A 101 5.02 -7.03 7.96
CA PRO A 101 4.30 -6.42 9.07
C PRO A 101 2.81 -6.60 8.87
N VAL A 102 2.15 -7.27 9.82
CA VAL A 102 0.74 -7.66 9.76
C VAL A 102 -0.09 -6.88 10.78
N CYS A 103 -1.10 -6.16 10.30
CA CYS A 103 -2.15 -5.61 11.17
C CYS A 103 -3.32 -6.61 11.37
N CYS A 104 -4.14 -6.31 12.38
CA CYS A 104 -5.29 -7.04 12.96
C CYS A 104 -6.48 -7.33 12.02
N SER A 105 -7.61 -7.84 12.51
CA SER A 105 -8.85 -7.96 11.71
C SER A 105 -9.60 -6.63 11.54
N GLN A 106 -9.61 -5.78 12.57
CA GLN A 106 -10.29 -4.47 12.55
C GLN A 106 -9.42 -3.38 13.17
N SER A 107 -9.35 -2.22 12.51
CA SER A 107 -8.74 -1.03 13.12
C SER A 107 -9.29 0.30 12.64
N ASN A 108 -9.24 1.33 13.48
CA ASN A 108 -9.51 2.69 13.01
C ASN A 108 -8.36 3.22 12.14
N CYS A 109 -7.11 2.90 12.49
CA CYS A 109 -5.93 3.31 11.73
C CYS A 109 -4.88 2.20 11.71
N CYS A 110 -4.53 1.70 10.53
CA CYS A 110 -3.43 0.75 10.33
C CYS A 110 -2.36 1.35 9.43
N LYS A 111 -1.13 1.40 9.94
CA LYS A 111 0.06 1.98 9.29
C LYS A 111 1.27 1.07 9.48
N PRO A 112 1.28 -0.11 8.86
CA PRO A 112 2.43 -0.98 8.88
C PRO A 112 3.56 -0.31 8.09
N CYS A 113 4.78 -0.33 8.61
CA CYS A 113 5.92 0.26 7.93
C CYS A 113 7.16 -0.64 7.93
N CYS A 114 7.89 -0.57 6.83
CA CYS A 114 9.21 -1.16 6.69
C CYS A 114 10.17 -0.12 6.11
N SER A 115 11.32 0.09 6.73
CA SER A 115 12.29 1.06 6.22
C SER A 115 13.15 0.45 5.11
N GLN A 116 13.74 -0.71 5.33
CA GLN A 116 14.58 -1.38 4.34
C GLN A 116 14.36 -2.89 4.35
N SER A 117 14.09 -3.47 3.16
CA SER A 117 14.11 -4.92 3.00
C SER A 117 14.34 -5.41 1.58
N SER A 118 14.82 -6.64 1.39
CA SER A 118 14.89 -7.23 0.05
C SER A 118 13.48 -7.51 -0.48
N CYS A 119 12.60 -8.04 0.37
CA CYS A 119 11.18 -8.26 0.10
C CYS A 119 10.31 -7.65 1.20
N CYS A 120 9.37 -6.78 0.81
CA CYS A 120 8.46 -6.11 1.73
C CYS A 120 7.00 -6.34 1.36
N ILE A 121 6.24 -6.94 2.27
CA ILE A 121 4.80 -7.17 2.10
C ILE A 121 4.08 -6.66 3.36
N PRO A 122 3.89 -5.33 3.50
CA PRO A 122 3.12 -4.80 4.61
C PRO A 122 1.63 -5.05 4.39
N VAL A 123 1.03 -5.82 5.29
CA VAL A 123 -0.37 -6.29 5.22
C VAL A 123 -1.21 -5.57 6.27
N CYS A 124 -2.31 -4.95 5.82
CA CYS A 124 -3.23 -4.26 6.72
C CYS A 124 -4.36 -5.18 7.26
N CYS A 125 -5.39 -4.62 7.90
CA CYS A 125 -6.56 -5.35 8.46
C CYS A 125 -7.76 -5.53 7.52
N SER A 126 -8.53 -6.62 7.63
CA SER A 126 -9.80 -6.88 6.87
C SER A 126 -10.72 -5.67 6.75
N GLN A 127 -10.87 -4.88 7.83
CA GLN A 127 -11.60 -3.62 7.83
C GLN A 127 -10.78 -2.50 8.49
N SER A 128 -10.73 -1.33 7.86
CA SER A 128 -10.27 -0.13 8.54
C SER A 128 -10.86 1.18 8.06
N ASN A 129 -10.84 2.20 8.91
CA ASN A 129 -11.14 3.57 8.46
C ASN A 129 -9.97 4.14 7.64
N CYS A 130 -8.72 3.84 8.00
CA CYS A 130 -7.55 4.30 7.26
C CYS A 130 -6.43 3.26 7.21
N CYS A 131 -6.09 2.82 5.99
CA CYS A 131 -4.95 1.96 5.67
C CYS A 131 -3.85 2.78 4.98
N LYS A 132 -2.66 2.85 5.59
CA LYS A 132 -1.48 3.46 4.97
C LYS A 132 -0.23 2.59 5.16
N PRO A 133 -0.16 1.42 4.51
CA PRO A 133 1.07 0.64 4.50
C PRO A 133 2.17 1.41 3.76
N CYS A 134 3.38 1.38 4.30
CA CYS A 134 4.51 2.13 3.75
C CYS A 134 5.78 1.27 3.69
N CYS A 135 6.51 1.38 2.59
CA CYS A 135 7.86 0.87 2.46
C CYS A 135 8.79 1.98 1.92
N SER A 136 9.90 2.24 2.61
CA SER A 136 10.85 3.25 2.11
C SER A 136 11.71 2.67 1.00
N GLN A 137 12.37 1.53 1.22
CA GLN A 137 13.26 0.93 0.23
C GLN A 137 13.12 -0.59 0.18
N SER A 138 12.90 -1.15 -1.01
CA SER A 138 13.00 -2.61 -1.21
C SER A 138 13.30 -3.04 -2.64
N SER A 139 13.80 -4.26 -2.84
CA SER A 139 13.90 -4.81 -4.21
C SER A 139 12.50 -5.13 -4.75
N CYS A 140 11.66 -5.74 -3.92
CA CYS A 140 10.25 -6.01 -4.21
C CYS A 140 9.34 -5.46 -3.10
N CYS A 141 8.37 -4.62 -3.49
CA CYS A 141 7.41 -4.03 -2.58
C CYS A 141 5.98 -4.34 -3.00
N ILE A 142 5.23 -5.02 -2.13
CA ILE A 142 3.81 -5.33 -2.34
C ILE A 142 3.03 -4.88 -1.09
N PRO A 143 2.77 -3.58 -0.92
CA PRO A 143 1.95 -3.11 0.18
C PRO A 143 0.49 -3.45 -0.09
N VAL A 144 -0.09 -4.28 0.79
CA VAL A 144 -1.44 -4.83 0.65
C VAL A 144 -2.39 -4.17 1.65
N CYS A 145 -3.44 -3.56 1.11
CA CYS A 145 -4.63 -3.15 1.85
C CYS A 145 -5.76 -4.18 1.67
N CYS A 146 -6.70 -4.26 2.60
CA CYS A 146 -7.53 -5.47 2.81
C CYS A 146 -8.93 -5.42 2.21
N SER A 147 -9.95 -6.12 2.70
CA SER A 147 -11.24 -6.17 2.00
C SER A 147 -11.96 -4.81 1.91
N GLN A 148 -11.98 -4.02 2.99
CA GLN A 148 -12.75 -2.76 3.04
C GLN A 148 -12.01 -1.63 3.76
N SER A 149 -12.03 -0.42 3.18
CA SER A 149 -11.66 0.77 3.93
C SER A 149 -12.28 2.08 3.46
N ASN A 150 -12.36 3.08 4.34
CA ASN A 150 -12.71 4.43 3.91
C ASN A 150 -11.56 5.09 3.11
N CYS A 151 -10.31 4.87 3.52
CA CYS A 151 -9.15 5.43 2.84
C CYS A 151 -7.96 4.47 2.78
N CYS A 152 -7.53 4.17 1.55
CA CYS A 152 -6.34 3.41 1.21
C CYS A 152 -5.27 4.28 0.58
N LYS A 153 -4.10 4.34 1.21
CA LYS A 153 -2.93 5.03 0.68
C LYS A 153 -1.65 4.20 0.86
N PRO A 154 -1.54 3.04 0.19
CA PRO A 154 -0.29 2.30 0.16
C PRO A 154 0.80 3.14 -0.52
N CYS A 155 1.99 3.15 0.08
CA CYS A 155 3.12 3.96 -0.38
C CYS A 155 4.39 3.12 -0.50
N CYS A 156 5.12 3.32 -1.58
CA CYS A 156 6.51 2.89 -1.71
C CYS A 156 7.37 4.06 -2.19
N SER A 157 8.51 4.32 -1.53
CA SER A 157 9.40 5.39 -1.96
C SER A 157 10.33 4.92 -3.06
N GLN A 158 11.03 3.80 -2.88
CA GLN A 158 11.95 3.25 -3.86
C GLN A 158 11.86 1.72 -3.94
N SER A 159 11.64 1.18 -5.13
CA SER A 159 11.81 -0.26 -5.36
C SER A 159 12.13 -0.66 -6.79
N SER A 160 12.73 -1.83 -7.01
CA SER A 160 12.89 -2.35 -8.39
C SER A 160 11.53 -2.73 -8.96
N CYS A 161 10.68 -3.37 -8.15
CA CYS A 161 9.30 -3.69 -8.48
C CYS A 161 8.36 -3.18 -7.38
N CYS A 162 7.33 -2.43 -7.77
CA CYS A 162 6.32 -1.88 -6.86
C CYS A 162 4.92 -2.26 -7.31
N ILE A 163 4.22 -3.04 -6.49
CA ILE A 163 2.82 -3.43 -6.74
C ILE A 163 1.98 -3.07 -5.52
N PRO A 164 1.65 -1.78 -5.32
CA PRO A 164 0.77 -1.39 -4.23
C PRO A 164 -0.66 -1.82 -4.54
N VAL A 165 -1.20 -2.70 -3.71
CA VAL A 165 -2.53 -3.29 -3.88
C VAL A 165 -3.49 -2.67 -2.88
N CYS A 166 -4.50 -1.99 -3.39
CA CYS A 166 -5.63 -1.50 -2.61
C CYS A 166 -6.72 -2.59 -2.42
N CYS A 167 -7.64 -2.31 -1.50
CA CYS A 167 -8.73 -3.18 -1.04
C CYS A 167 -9.72 -3.70 -2.09
N SER A 168 -10.67 -4.58 -1.76
CA SER A 168 -11.81 -4.87 -2.66
C SER A 168 -12.75 -3.67 -2.81
N GLN A 169 -12.97 -2.92 -1.71
CA GLN A 169 -13.82 -1.73 -1.69
C GLN A 169 -13.15 -0.58 -0.95
N SER A 170 -13.19 0.63 -1.51
CA SER A 170 -12.84 1.82 -0.74
C SER A 170 -13.53 3.11 -1.19
N ASN A 171 -13.77 4.04 -0.26
CA ASN A 171 -14.22 5.38 -0.65
C ASN A 171 -13.10 6.13 -1.39
N CYS A 172 -11.85 5.97 -0.96
CA CYS A 172 -10.71 6.60 -1.61
C CYS A 172 -9.48 5.69 -1.64
N CYS A 173 -8.98 5.36 -2.83
CA CYS A 173 -7.75 4.62 -3.04
C CYS A 173 -6.72 5.50 -3.79
N LYS A 174 -5.57 5.70 -3.17
CA LYS A 174 -4.46 6.52 -3.68
C LYS A 174 -3.13 5.80 -3.47
N PRO A 175 -2.87 4.70 -4.21
CA PRO A 175 -1.60 4.02 -4.17
C PRO A 175 -0.54 4.94 -4.79
N CYS A 176 0.61 5.06 -4.14
CA CYS A 176 1.69 5.90 -4.61
C CYS A 176 3.03 5.18 -4.64
N CYS A 177 3.77 5.40 -5.73
CA CYS A 177 5.16 4.98 -5.86
C CYS A 177 6.00 6.19 -6.30
N SER A 178 7.10 6.47 -5.60
CA SER A 178 7.94 7.61 -5.98
C SER A 178 8.91 7.21 -7.10
N GLN A 179 9.67 6.13 -6.92
CA GLN A 179 10.63 5.65 -7.91
C GLN A 179 10.60 4.13 -8.03
N SER A 180 10.46 3.61 -9.24
CA SER A 180 10.65 2.17 -9.48
C SER A 180 11.01 1.80 -10.91
N SER A 181 11.65 0.65 -11.13
CA SER A 181 11.84 0.17 -12.51
C SER A 181 10.50 -0.26 -13.13
N CYS A 182 9.68 -0.94 -12.34
CA CYS A 182 8.32 -1.32 -12.70
C CYS A 182 7.33 -0.93 -11.60
N CYS A 183 6.29 -0.17 -11.97
CA CYS A 183 5.24 0.28 -11.09
C CYS A 183 3.87 -0.18 -11.60
N ILE A 184 3.20 -1.03 -10.82
CA ILE A 184 1.84 -1.50 -11.12
C ILE A 184 0.93 -1.22 -9.92
N PRO A 185 0.53 0.04 -9.71
CA PRO A 185 -0.39 0.36 -8.63
C PRO A 185 -1.79 -0.14 -9.00
N VAL A 186 -2.32 -1.03 -8.16
CA VAL A 186 -3.62 -1.68 -8.36
C VAL A 186 -4.62 -1.09 -7.37
N CYS A 187 -5.64 -0.42 -7.90
CA CYS A 187 -6.78 0.07 -7.13
C CYS A 187 -7.81 -1.04 -6.86
N CYS A 188 -8.80 -0.73 -6.02
CA CYS A 188 -9.86 -1.64 -5.59
C CYS A 188 -10.77 -2.19 -6.69
N SER A 189 -11.61 -3.19 -6.44
CA SER A 189 -12.70 -3.54 -7.39
C SER A 189 -13.73 -2.42 -7.51
N GLN A 190 -14.03 -1.74 -6.40
CA GLN A 190 -14.97 -0.60 -6.35
C GLN A 190 -14.36 0.57 -5.57
N SER A 191 -14.44 1.78 -6.13
CA SER A 191 -14.16 2.98 -5.34
C SER A 191 -14.89 4.23 -5.77
N ASN A 192 -15.18 5.13 -4.82
CA ASN A 192 -15.67 6.46 -5.19
C ASN A 192 -14.56 7.29 -5.89
N CYS A 193 -13.32 7.15 -5.43
CA CYS A 193 -12.19 7.84 -6.04
C CYS A 193 -10.93 6.97 -6.05
N CYS A 194 -10.41 6.70 -7.25
CA CYS A 194 -9.13 6.02 -7.47
C CYS A 194 -8.14 6.99 -8.14
N LYS A 195 -7.01 7.24 -7.47
CA LYS A 195 -5.93 8.11 -7.96
C LYS A 195 -4.57 7.44 -7.76
N PRO A 196 -4.25 6.39 -8.53
CA PRO A 196 -2.94 5.79 -8.49
C PRO A 196 -1.92 6.77 -9.07
N CYS A 197 -0.78 6.93 -8.40
CA CYS A 197 0.27 7.82 -8.87
C CYS A 197 1.65 7.17 -8.85
N CYS A 198 2.40 7.40 -9.92
CA CYS A 198 3.81 7.09 -10.00
C CYS A 198 4.59 8.36 -10.38
N SER A 199 5.66 8.67 -9.66
CA SER A 199 6.46 9.85 -10.01
C SER A 199 7.47 9.50 -11.11
N GLN A 200 8.25 8.43 -10.93
CA GLN A 200 9.23 8.01 -11.92
C GLN A 200 9.27 6.48 -12.07
N SER A 201 9.14 5.98 -13.30
CA SER A 201 9.40 4.56 -13.56
C SER A 201 9.75 4.23 -15.00
N SER A 202 10.54 3.18 -15.25
CA SER A 202 10.76 2.71 -16.63
C SER A 202 9.45 2.21 -17.26
N CYS A 203 8.65 1.48 -16.49
CA CYS A 203 7.31 1.03 -16.89
C CYS A 203 6.27 1.37 -15.79
N CYS A 204 5.23 2.10 -16.17
CA CYS A 204 4.12 2.45 -15.29
C CYS A 204 2.80 1.91 -15.85
N ILE A 205 2.16 1.00 -15.12
CA ILE A 205 0.84 0.45 -15.47
C ILE A 205 -0.11 0.66 -14.29
N PRO A 206 -0.62 1.89 -14.09
CA PRO A 206 -1.59 2.13 -13.04
C PRO A 206 -2.93 1.53 -13.44
N VAL A 207 -3.41 0.57 -12.64
CA VAL A 207 -4.66 -0.15 -12.85
C VAL A 207 -5.71 0.40 -11.90
N CYS A 208 -6.73 1.07 -12.45
CA CYS A 208 -7.90 1.53 -11.73
C CYS A 208 -8.91 0.39 -11.48
N CYS A 209 -9.97 0.69 -10.73
CA CYS A 209 -11.00 -0.25 -10.29
C CYS A 209 -11.85 -0.85 -11.40
N SER A 210 -12.69 -1.87 -11.14
CA SER A 210 -13.74 -2.25 -12.09
C SER A 210 -14.81 -1.16 -12.21
N GLN A 211 -15.14 -0.51 -11.09
CA GLN A 211 -16.12 0.58 -11.02
C GLN A 211 -15.57 1.75 -10.21
N SER A 212 -15.67 2.97 -10.75
CA SER A 212 -15.44 4.17 -9.93
C SER A 212 -16.22 5.41 -10.35
N ASN A 213 -16.54 6.27 -9.38
CA ASN A 213 -17.08 7.59 -9.73
C ASN A 213 -16.01 8.48 -10.39
N CYS A 214 -14.76 8.36 -9.95
CA CYS A 214 -13.64 9.14 -10.47
C CYS A 214 -12.34 8.32 -10.49
N CYS A 215 -11.79 8.07 -11.68
CA CYS A 215 -10.48 7.45 -11.88
C CYS A 215 -9.52 8.48 -12.52
N LYS A 216 -8.41 8.76 -11.82
CA LYS A 216 -7.37 9.72 -12.24
C LYS A 216 -5.98 9.12 -12.03
N PRO A 217 -5.59 8.13 -12.85
CA PRO A 217 -4.25 7.60 -12.81
C PRO A 217 -3.28 8.66 -13.33
N CYS A 218 -2.14 8.81 -12.62
CA CYS A 218 -1.14 9.80 -12.95
C CYS A 218 0.25 9.18 -13.00
N CYS A 219 1.00 9.50 -14.05
CA CYS A 219 2.43 9.23 -14.11
C CYS A 219 3.17 10.53 -14.46
N SER A 220 4.20 10.88 -13.68
CA SER A 220 4.97 12.10 -13.99
C SER A 220 6.00 11.82 -15.08
N GLN A 221 6.82 10.78 -14.92
CA GLN A 221 7.84 10.41 -15.89
C GLN A 221 7.92 8.89 -16.07
N SER A 222 7.83 8.42 -17.32
CA SER A 222 8.11 7.01 -17.62
C SER A 222 8.52 6.72 -19.05
N SER A 223 9.36 5.72 -19.29
CA SER A 223 9.65 5.29 -20.67
C SER A 223 8.39 4.73 -21.35
N CYS A 224 7.59 3.96 -20.61
CA CYS A 224 6.29 3.46 -21.03
C CYS A 224 5.22 3.70 -19.96
N CYS A 225 4.13 4.37 -20.33
CA CYS A 225 2.97 4.61 -19.48
C CYS A 225 1.72 3.97 -20.09
N ILE A 226 1.10 3.02 -19.39
CA ILE A 226 -0.16 2.39 -19.80
C ILE A 226 -1.17 2.54 -18.66
N PRO A 227 -1.78 3.72 -18.49
CA PRO A 227 -2.81 3.89 -17.47
C PRO A 227 -4.09 3.18 -17.92
N VAL A 228 -4.51 2.21 -17.11
CA VAL A 228 -5.72 1.42 -17.33
C VAL A 228 -6.81 1.96 -16.41
N CYS A 229 -7.82 2.61 -16.99
CA CYS A 229 -9.02 3.06 -16.29
C CYS A 229 -10.01 1.89 -16.05
N CYS A 230 -11.11 2.19 -15.36
CA CYS A 230 -12.12 1.22 -14.95
C CYS A 230 -12.95 0.62 -16.07
N SER A 231 -13.69 -0.47 -15.86
CA SER A 231 -14.72 -0.89 -16.82
C SER A 231 -15.86 0.14 -16.90
N GLN A 232 -16.22 0.73 -15.76
CA GLN A 232 -17.26 1.77 -15.65
C GLN A 232 -16.76 2.94 -14.82
N SER A 233 -16.92 4.17 -15.34
CA SER A 233 -16.72 5.35 -14.50
C SER A 233 -17.49 6.59 -14.92
N ASN A 234 -17.92 7.41 -13.96
CA ASN A 234 -18.48 8.72 -14.29
C ASN A 234 -17.41 9.66 -14.89
N CYS A 235 -16.17 9.59 -14.42
CA CYS A 235 -15.07 10.39 -14.95
C CYS A 235 -13.74 9.62 -14.96
N CYS A 236 -13.12 9.49 -16.13
CA CYS A 236 -11.77 8.95 -16.32
C CYS A 236 -10.86 10.07 -16.89
N LYS A 237 -9.79 10.39 -16.16
CA LYS A 237 -8.79 11.40 -16.56
C LYS A 237 -7.37 10.86 -16.34
N PRO A 238 -6.90 9.93 -17.19
CA PRO A 238 -5.52 9.47 -17.13
C PRO A 238 -4.59 10.61 -17.55
N CYS A 239 -3.50 10.78 -16.82
CA CYS A 239 -2.52 11.83 -17.07
C CYS A 239 -1.12 11.25 -17.11
N CYS A 240 -0.35 11.60 -18.14
CA CYS A 240 1.08 11.36 -18.20
C CYS A 240 1.80 12.67 -18.53
N SER A 241 2.77 13.09 -17.71
CA SER A 241 3.48 14.36 -17.99
C SER A 241 4.56 14.16 -19.05
N GLN A 242 5.41 13.13 -18.91
CA GLN A 242 6.46 12.83 -19.86
C GLN A 242 6.60 11.32 -20.08
N SER A 243 6.52 10.87 -21.33
CA SER A 243 6.83 9.48 -21.67
C SER A 243 7.26 9.23 -23.10
N SER A 244 8.15 8.27 -23.34
CA SER A 244 8.46 7.88 -24.73
C SER A 244 7.24 7.27 -25.43
N CYS A 245 6.46 6.47 -24.69
CA CYS A 245 5.20 5.89 -25.15
C CYS A 245 4.10 6.03 -24.08
N CYS A 246 2.94 6.58 -24.46
CA CYS A 246 1.75 6.69 -23.63
C CYS A 246 0.56 6.00 -24.31
N ILE A 247 0.00 4.99 -23.66
CA ILE A 247 -1.19 4.27 -24.14
C ILE A 247 -2.25 4.31 -23.04
N PRO A 248 -3.02 5.41 -22.92
CA PRO A 248 -4.10 5.46 -21.97
C PRO A 248 -5.27 4.60 -22.44
N VAL A 249 -5.57 3.56 -21.67
CA VAL A 249 -6.71 2.67 -21.88
C VAL A 249 -7.87 3.16 -21.03
N CYS A 250 -8.89 3.68 -21.67
CA CYS A 250 -10.07 4.25 -21.01
C CYS A 250 -11.19 3.21 -20.84
N CYS A 251 -12.23 3.58 -20.09
CA CYS A 251 -13.28 2.65 -19.65
C CYS A 251 -14.14 2.07 -20.77
N SER A 252 -14.84 0.96 -20.57
CA SER A 252 -15.87 0.52 -21.54
C SER A 252 -17.05 1.49 -21.56
N GLN A 253 -17.39 2.08 -20.40
CA GLN A 253 -18.46 3.06 -20.24
C GLN A 253 -17.99 4.25 -19.41
N SER A 254 -18.14 5.47 -19.93
CA SER A 254 -17.96 6.67 -19.11
C SER A 254 -18.76 7.89 -19.54
N ASN A 255 -19.21 8.70 -18.58
CA ASN A 255 -19.85 9.98 -18.90
C ASN A 255 -18.84 11.01 -19.42
N CYS A 256 -17.61 11.00 -18.89
CA CYS A 256 -16.55 11.89 -19.32
C CYS A 256 -15.18 11.20 -19.34
N CYS A 257 -14.51 11.25 -20.49
CA CYS A 257 -13.17 10.75 -20.71
C CYS A 257 -12.25 11.87 -21.19
N LYS A 258 -11.16 12.15 -20.46
CA LYS A 258 -10.18 13.20 -20.81
C LYS A 258 -8.75 12.70 -20.58
N PRO A 259 -8.20 11.84 -21.47
CA PRO A 259 -6.81 11.47 -21.40
C PRO A 259 -5.93 12.67 -21.75
N CYS A 260 -4.87 12.88 -20.96
CA CYS A 260 -3.92 13.96 -21.15
C CYS A 260 -2.49 13.41 -21.19
N CYS A 261 -1.73 13.81 -22.20
CA CYS A 261 -0.29 13.58 -22.26
C CYS A 261 0.45 14.88 -22.62
N SER A 262 1.33 15.38 -21.76
CA SER A 262 1.98 16.67 -22.02
C SER A 262 3.11 16.54 -23.04
N GLN A 263 3.98 15.53 -22.89
CA GLN A 263 5.09 15.26 -23.80
C GLN A 263 5.25 13.76 -24.05
N SER A 264 5.14 13.35 -25.32
CA SER A 264 5.44 11.96 -25.70
C SER A 264 5.85 11.75 -27.15
N SER A 265 6.78 10.84 -27.41
CA SER A 265 7.12 10.47 -28.80
C SER A 265 5.95 9.75 -29.49
N CYS A 266 5.21 8.92 -28.75
CA CYS A 266 4.01 8.24 -29.24
C CYS A 266 2.88 8.30 -28.20
N CYS A 267 1.71 8.75 -28.62
CA CYS A 267 0.50 8.73 -27.80
C CYS A 267 -0.65 8.04 -28.56
N ILE A 268 -1.15 6.94 -28.00
CA ILE A 268 -2.26 6.15 -28.56
C ILE A 268 -3.38 6.06 -27.52
N PRO A 269 -4.31 7.04 -27.46
CA PRO A 269 -5.44 6.93 -26.57
C PRO A 269 -6.46 5.92 -27.09
N VAL A 270 -6.73 4.91 -26.29
CA VAL A 270 -7.80 3.92 -26.52
C VAL A 270 -9.02 4.38 -25.71
N CYS A 271 -10.04 4.85 -26.41
CA CYS A 271 -11.20 5.51 -25.79
C CYS A 271 -12.40 4.57 -25.59
N CYS A 272 -13.37 5.02 -24.79
CA CYS A 272 -14.50 4.21 -24.33
C CYS A 272 -15.49 3.83 -25.42
N SER A 273 -15.93 2.57 -25.47
CA SER A 273 -17.01 2.10 -26.36
C SER A 273 -18.29 2.93 -26.27
N GLN A 274 -18.58 3.50 -25.09
CA GLN A 274 -19.71 4.40 -24.85
C GLN A 274 -19.28 5.59 -24.00
N SER A 275 -19.34 6.80 -24.57
CA SER A 275 -19.16 8.04 -23.80
C SER A 275 -19.94 9.24 -24.32
N ASN A 276 -20.38 10.09 -23.39
CA ASN A 276 -21.10 11.34 -23.72
C ASN A 276 -20.12 12.48 -24.08
N CYS A 277 -18.89 12.44 -23.54
CA CYS A 277 -17.86 13.45 -23.79
C CYS A 277 -16.46 12.82 -23.74
N CYS A 278 -15.77 12.79 -24.88
CA CYS A 278 -14.38 12.39 -25.01
C CYS A 278 -13.54 13.57 -25.51
N LYS A 279 -12.51 13.98 -24.76
CA LYS A 279 -11.58 15.05 -25.15
C LYS A 279 -10.14 14.63 -24.85
N PRO A 280 -9.47 13.90 -25.76
CA PRO A 280 -8.04 13.65 -25.65
C PRO A 280 -7.27 14.95 -25.84
N CYS A 281 -6.21 15.14 -25.06
CA CYS A 281 -5.30 16.26 -25.21
C CYS A 281 -3.85 15.74 -25.23
N CYS A 282 -3.11 16.10 -26.27
CA CYS A 282 -1.67 15.92 -26.30
C CYS A 282 -1.01 17.23 -26.73
N SER A 283 -0.12 17.76 -25.90
CA SER A 283 0.49 19.08 -26.15
C SER A 283 1.71 19.00 -27.07
N GLN A 284 2.52 17.94 -26.97
CA GLN A 284 3.71 17.74 -27.81
C GLN A 284 3.91 16.24 -28.11
N SER A 285 3.72 15.86 -29.37
CA SER A 285 3.99 14.49 -29.82
C SER A 285 4.38 14.38 -31.29
N SER A 286 5.32 13.49 -31.59
CA SER A 286 5.67 13.13 -32.97
C SER A 286 4.63 12.25 -33.65
N CYS A 287 3.87 11.45 -32.89
CA CYS A 287 2.78 10.63 -33.40
C CYS A 287 1.62 10.58 -32.40
N CYS A 288 0.42 10.96 -32.85
CA CYS A 288 -0.82 10.88 -32.10
C CYS A 288 -1.87 10.16 -32.95
N VAL A 289 -2.30 8.97 -32.51
CA VAL A 289 -3.36 8.21 -33.19
C VAL A 289 -4.52 7.99 -32.23
N PRO A 290 -5.57 8.82 -32.28
CA PRO A 290 -6.74 8.59 -31.44
C PRO A 290 -7.57 7.42 -31.98
N VAL A 291 -7.76 6.40 -31.16
CA VAL A 291 -8.73 5.33 -31.44
C VAL A 291 -10.03 5.70 -30.73
N CYS A 292 -10.92 6.37 -31.47
CA CYS A 292 -12.21 6.85 -30.98
C CYS A 292 -13.30 5.80 -31.15
N CYS A 293 -14.17 5.66 -30.14
CA CYS A 293 -15.42 4.90 -30.25
C CYS A 293 -16.64 5.82 -30.38
N GLN A 294 -17.77 5.22 -30.76
CA GLN A 294 -19.03 5.86 -31.11
C GLN A 294 -19.58 6.75 -29.98
N ARG A 295 -19.97 7.98 -30.33
CA ARG A 295 -20.71 8.90 -29.47
C ARG A 295 -22.14 8.38 -29.36
N LYS A 296 -22.67 8.15 -28.14
CA LYS A 296 -24.12 8.05 -27.97
C LYS A 296 -24.70 9.45 -28.20
N ILE A 297 -25.54 9.58 -29.23
CA ILE A 297 -26.48 10.71 -29.39
C ILE A 297 -27.59 10.52 -28.36
#